data_AF-A0A6L3GM24-F1
#
_entry.id   AF-A0A6L3GM24-F1
#
_cell.length_a   1.000
_cell.length_b   1.000
_cell.length_c   1.000
_cell.angle_alpha   90.00
_cell.angle_beta   90.00
_cell.angle_gamma   90.00
#
_symmetry.space_group_name_H-M   'P 1'
#
loop_
_entity.id
_entity.type
_entity.pdbx_description
1 polymer ?
#
loop_
_entity_poly.entity_id
_entity_poly.type
_entity_poly.pdbx_seq_one_letter_code
_entity_poly.pdbx_strand_id
1 'polypeptide(L)'
;MKLKNIIVALLIGASLHSCDYLDIVPDDTPILADAFKNEQTAENFVFACYSFIPNYLNFRQNFSWCTTPETVGSAHWTTTWFTFMRMQQGLYNSADPIIDVWQSSYNGIRQCYTFLDN
;
A
#
# COMPACT_ATOMS: atom_id res chain seq x y z
N MET A 1 52.15 -31.90 -6.09
CA MET A 1 51.05 -31.51 -5.17
C MET A 1 50.42 -30.15 -5.53
N LYS A 2 51.19 -29.09 -5.83
CA LYS A 2 50.63 -27.76 -6.13
C LYS A 2 49.70 -27.71 -7.37
N LEU A 3 50.04 -28.40 -8.47
CA LEU A 3 49.24 -28.40 -9.69
C LEU A 3 47.87 -29.11 -9.53
N LYS A 4 47.84 -30.21 -8.79
CA LYS A 4 46.60 -30.95 -8.49
C LYS A 4 45.62 -30.11 -7.66
N ASN A 5 46.14 -29.32 -6.72
CA ASN A 5 45.32 -28.44 -5.90
C ASN A 5 44.75 -27.26 -6.70
N ILE A 6 45.50 -26.75 -7.68
CA ILE A 6 45.03 -25.70 -8.60
C ILE A 6 43.88 -26.23 -9.49
N ILE A 7 44.02 -27.44 -10.02
CA ILE A 7 42.99 -28.07 -10.87
C ILE A 7 41.69 -28.32 -10.07
N VAL A 8 41.82 -28.77 -8.82
CA VAL A 8 40.66 -28.99 -7.93
C VAL A 8 39.97 -27.67 -7.57
N ALA A 9 40.72 -26.61 -7.31
CA ALA A 9 40.15 -25.29 -7.04
C ALA A 9 39.40 -24.73 -8.26
N LEU A 10 39.91 -24.96 -9.47
CA LEU A 10 39.27 -24.53 -10.71
C LEU A 10 37.95 -25.27 -10.97
N LEU A 11 37.91 -26.57 -10.69
CA LEU A 11 36.71 -27.40 -10.83
C LEU A 11 35.62 -27.02 -9.83
N ILE A 12 35.98 -26.67 -8.59
CA ILE A 12 35.03 -26.19 -7.59
C ILE A 12 34.49 -24.81 -7.98
N GLY A 13 35.35 -23.91 -8.48
CA GLY A 13 34.92 -22.59 -8.97
C GLY A 13 33.92 -22.66 -10.13
N ALA A 14 34.12 -23.60 -11.07
CA ALA A 14 33.20 -23.83 -12.18
C ALA A 14 31.86 -24.45 -11.73
N SER A 15 31.81 -25.12 -10.57
CA SER A 15 30.57 -25.68 -10.02
C SER A 15 29.70 -24.69 -9.24
N LEU A 16 30.18 -23.46 -9.02
CA LEU A 16 29.47 -22.40 -8.29
C LEU A 16 28.68 -21.44 -9.20
N HIS A 17 28.51 -21.77 -10.50
CA HIS A 17 27.62 -21.01 -11.36
C HIS A 17 26.16 -21.25 -10.96
N SER A 18 25.56 -20.29 -10.26
CA SER A 18 24.11 -20.29 -9.97
C SER A 18 23.33 -19.93 -11.23
N CYS A 19 22.24 -20.65 -11.50
CA CYS A 19 21.24 -20.22 -12.48
C CYS A 19 20.30 -19.19 -11.84
N ASP A 20 19.80 -18.21 -12.61
CA ASP A 20 18.74 -17.25 -12.23
C ASP A 20 17.36 -17.93 -12.10
N TYR A 21 17.32 -19.11 -11.50
CA TYR A 21 16.09 -19.89 -11.32
C TYR A 21 15.15 -19.27 -10.27
N LEU A 22 15.71 -18.51 -9.31
CA LEU A 22 14.93 -17.84 -8.27
C LEU A 22 14.35 -16.48 -8.69
N ASP A 23 14.85 -15.90 -9.79
CA ASP A 23 14.42 -14.60 -10.32
C ASP A 23 13.38 -14.76 -11.45
N ILE A 24 12.51 -15.77 -11.34
CA ILE A 24 11.34 -15.89 -12.19
C ILE A 24 10.25 -14.95 -11.65
N VAL A 25 10.24 -13.73 -12.17
CA VAL A 25 9.10 -12.83 -12.06
C VAL A 25 8.10 -13.24 -13.16
N PRO A 26 6.79 -13.36 -12.88
CA PRO A 26 5.80 -13.61 -13.92
C PRO A 26 5.90 -12.55 -15.03
N ASP A 27 5.88 -12.98 -16.29
CA ASP A 27 6.08 -12.09 -17.45
C ASP A 27 5.11 -10.88 -17.48
N ASP A 28 3.93 -11.02 -16.85
CA ASP A 28 2.86 -10.02 -16.82
C ASP A 28 2.78 -9.19 -15.52
N THR A 29 3.85 -9.12 -14.71
CA THR A 29 3.80 -8.22 -13.54
C THR A 29 3.86 -6.76 -13.98
N PRO A 30 2.82 -5.94 -13.68
CA PRO A 30 2.83 -4.54 -14.05
C PRO A 30 3.96 -3.81 -13.30
N ILE A 31 4.84 -3.17 -14.05
CA ILE A 31 5.89 -2.30 -13.51
C ILE A 31 5.48 -0.83 -13.61
N LEU A 32 6.11 0.04 -12.82
CA LEU A 32 5.79 1.47 -12.83
C LEU A 32 5.92 2.09 -14.24
N ALA A 33 6.93 1.66 -15.00
CA ALA A 33 7.12 2.12 -16.38
C ALA A 33 5.91 1.81 -17.27
N ASP A 34 5.16 0.73 -17.00
CA ASP A 34 3.96 0.37 -17.76
C ASP A 34 2.84 1.39 -17.60
N ALA A 35 2.76 2.02 -16.43
CA ALA A 35 1.76 3.04 -16.17
C ALA A 35 1.98 4.30 -17.03
N PHE A 36 3.23 4.59 -17.42
CA PHE A 36 3.58 5.80 -18.19
C PHE A 36 3.90 5.51 -19.66
N LYS A 37 3.58 4.31 -20.17
CA LYS A 37 3.88 3.90 -21.57
C LYS A 37 3.11 4.72 -22.62
N ASN A 38 1.87 5.12 -22.32
CA ASN A 38 1.03 5.90 -23.23
C ASN A 38 0.05 6.79 -22.45
N GLU A 39 -0.64 7.67 -23.18
CA GLU A 39 -1.60 8.62 -22.61
C GLU A 39 -2.70 7.93 -21.81
N GLN A 40 -3.26 6.82 -22.30
CA GLN A 40 -4.34 6.11 -21.63
C GLN A 40 -3.89 5.47 -20.31
N THR A 41 -2.70 4.89 -20.26
CA THR A 41 -2.18 4.30 -19.02
C THR A 41 -1.81 5.39 -18.01
N ALA A 42 -1.29 6.53 -18.49
CA ALA A 42 -0.98 7.67 -17.64
C ALA A 42 -2.26 8.30 -17.06
N GLU A 43 -3.33 8.41 -17.86
CA GLU A 43 -4.65 8.84 -17.39
C GLU A 43 -5.19 7.91 -16.28
N ASN A 44 -5.04 6.60 -16.45
CA ASN A 44 -5.42 5.64 -15.41
C ASN A 44 -4.65 5.87 -14.09
N PHE A 45 -3.37 6.27 -14.18
CA PHE A 45 -2.59 6.62 -13.00
C PHE A 45 -3.13 7.88 -12.32
N VAL A 46 -3.59 8.88 -13.08
CA VAL A 46 -4.27 10.07 -12.53
C VAL A 46 -5.54 9.67 -11.78
N PHE A 47 -6.35 8.74 -12.29
CA PHE A 47 -7.51 8.24 -11.56
C PHE A 47 -7.13 7.54 -10.25
N ALA A 48 -5.99 6.84 -10.21
CA ALA A 48 -5.46 6.28 -8.97
C ALA A 48 -5.11 7.39 -7.95
N CYS A 49 -4.56 8.53 -8.39
CA CYS A 49 -4.33 9.69 -7.50
C CYS A 49 -5.64 10.20 -6.88
N TYR A 50 -6.71 10.31 -7.68
CA TYR A 50 -8.03 10.74 -7.19
C TYR A 50 -8.70 9.72 -6.25
N SER A 51 -8.33 8.44 -6.34
CA SER A 51 -8.91 7.38 -5.49
C SER A 51 -8.64 7.57 -3.99
N PHE A 52 -7.63 8.37 -3.63
CA PHE A 52 -7.30 8.70 -2.24
C PHE A 52 -8.20 9.78 -1.62
N ILE A 53 -9.04 10.45 -2.42
CA ILE A 53 -10.03 11.40 -1.88
C ILE A 53 -11.06 10.61 -1.05
N PRO A 54 -11.27 10.95 0.23
CA PRO A 54 -12.22 10.24 1.07
C PRO A 54 -13.64 10.27 0.49
N ASN A 55 -14.34 9.15 0.57
CA ASN A 55 -15.76 9.11 0.26
C ASN A 55 -16.58 9.71 1.42
N TYR A 56 -16.82 11.02 1.36
CA TYR A 56 -17.58 11.74 2.37
C TYR A 56 -19.06 11.31 2.47
N LEU A 57 -19.61 10.62 1.47
CA LEU A 57 -20.97 10.09 1.53
C LEU A 57 -21.05 8.79 2.34
N ASN A 58 -19.91 8.14 2.59
CA ASN A 58 -19.87 7.00 3.50
C ASN A 58 -19.91 7.48 4.95
N PHE A 59 -21.12 7.55 5.50
CA PHE A 59 -21.40 7.88 6.90
C PHE A 59 -20.44 7.19 7.90
N ARG A 60 -20.09 5.92 7.67
CA ARG A 60 -19.30 5.12 8.63
C ARG A 60 -17.83 5.52 8.69
N GLN A 61 -17.32 6.19 7.65
CA GLN A 61 -15.94 6.63 7.54
C GLN A 61 -15.83 8.15 7.47
N ASN A 62 -16.96 8.86 7.55
CA ASN A 62 -16.98 10.30 7.51
C ASN A 62 -16.49 10.86 8.86
N PHE A 63 -15.29 11.46 8.81
CA PHE A 63 -14.64 12.09 9.96
C PHE A 63 -15.55 13.12 10.63
N SER A 64 -16.15 14.03 9.87
CA SER A 64 -16.99 15.12 10.39
C SER A 64 -18.22 14.63 11.16
N TRP A 65 -18.70 13.41 10.88
CA TRP A 65 -19.83 12.81 11.60
C TRP A 65 -19.37 11.98 12.81
N CYS A 66 -18.18 11.36 12.71
CA CYS A 66 -17.65 10.50 13.76
C CYS A 66 -17.01 11.25 14.91
N THR A 67 -16.54 12.48 14.70
CA THR A 67 -15.83 13.28 15.71
C THR A 67 -16.72 14.27 16.44
N THR A 68 -17.99 14.36 16.09
CA THR A 68 -18.90 15.41 16.55
C THR A 68 -20.09 14.79 17.31
N PRO A 69 -20.69 15.50 18.28
CA PRO A 69 -21.83 15.01 19.05
C PRO A 69 -23.18 14.97 18.31
N GLU A 70 -23.20 15.22 17.00
CA GLU A 70 -24.40 15.38 16.16
C GLU A 70 -25.15 14.06 15.95
N THR A 71 -24.49 12.93 16.17
CA THR A 71 -25.07 11.60 16.05
C THR A 71 -24.96 10.83 17.35
N VAL A 72 -26.02 10.11 17.71
CA VAL A 72 -26.04 9.23 18.88
C VAL A 72 -26.50 7.84 18.46
N GLY A 73 -25.82 6.83 18.99
CA GLY A 73 -26.13 5.43 18.73
C GLY A 73 -27.12 4.89 19.75
N SER A 74 -27.96 3.94 19.36
CA SER A 74 -28.77 3.18 20.31
C SER A 74 -27.88 2.30 21.19
N ALA A 75 -28.30 2.06 22.44
CA ALA A 75 -27.62 1.15 23.35
C ALA A 75 -27.54 -0.31 22.84
N HIS A 76 -28.38 -0.67 21.87
CA HIS A 76 -28.37 -2.01 21.25
C HIS A 76 -27.41 -2.14 20.07
N TRP A 77 -26.72 -1.08 19.66
CA TRP A 77 -25.80 -1.09 18.53
C TRP A 77 -24.38 -1.48 18.95
N THR A 78 -23.61 -2.03 18.00
CA THR A 78 -22.23 -2.46 18.24
C THR A 78 -21.22 -1.47 17.68
N THR A 79 -20.08 -1.35 18.34
CA THR A 79 -18.97 -0.49 17.90
C THR A 79 -18.28 -0.96 16.62
N THR A 80 -18.52 -2.20 16.19
CA THR A 80 -17.95 -2.79 14.96
C THR A 80 -18.39 -2.06 13.70
N TRP A 81 -19.65 -1.62 13.64
CA TRP A 81 -20.24 -1.04 12.43
C TRP A 81 -20.42 0.47 12.51
N PHE A 82 -20.27 1.03 13.71
CA PHE A 82 -20.58 2.41 14.03
C PHE A 82 -19.36 3.08 14.68
N THR A 83 -18.43 3.47 13.82
CA THR A 83 -17.17 4.16 14.09
C THR A 83 -17.32 5.35 15.05
N PHE A 84 -18.38 6.15 14.90
CA PHE A 84 -18.68 7.29 15.79
C PHE A 84 -18.88 6.87 17.26
N MET A 85 -19.45 5.67 17.52
CA MET A 85 -19.62 5.15 18.87
C MET A 85 -18.27 4.83 19.51
N ARG A 86 -17.31 4.30 18.74
CA ARG A 86 -15.94 4.07 19.24
C ARG A 86 -15.28 5.38 19.65
N MET A 87 -15.47 6.45 18.87
CA MET A 87 -14.92 7.78 19.15
C MET A 87 -15.52 8.34 20.44
N GLN A 88 -16.85 8.32 20.56
CA GLN A 88 -17.59 8.81 21.72
C GLN A 88 -17.26 8.04 23.01
N GLN A 89 -16.97 6.74 22.89
CA GLN A 89 -16.59 5.86 24.01
C GLN A 89 -15.09 5.87 24.33
N GLY A 90 -14.26 6.60 23.58
CA GLY A 90 -12.81 6.64 23.83
C GLY A 90 -12.06 5.36 23.44
N LEU A 91 -12.61 4.55 22.54
CA LEU A 91 -12.04 3.25 22.14
C LEU A 91 -11.02 3.39 20.99
N TYR A 92 -10.00 4.23 21.21
CA TYR A 92 -8.92 4.49 20.26
C TYR A 92 -7.58 4.68 20.95
N ASN A 93 -6.51 4.44 20.21
CA ASN A 93 -5.14 4.78 20.60
C ASN A 93 -4.28 5.00 19.35
N SER A 94 -3.01 5.35 19.54
CA SER A 94 -2.08 5.62 18.43
C SER A 94 -1.79 4.42 17.54
N ALA A 95 -1.96 3.19 18.03
CA ALA A 95 -1.77 1.96 17.27
C ALA A 95 -3.07 1.44 16.61
N ASP A 96 -4.23 1.88 17.07
CA ASP A 96 -5.56 1.54 16.51
C ASP A 96 -6.40 2.83 16.38
N PRO A 97 -6.10 3.66 15.35
CA PRO A 97 -6.91 4.82 15.04
C PRO A 97 -8.26 4.38 14.47
N ILE A 98 -9.34 5.04 14.91
CA ILE A 98 -10.70 4.72 14.46
C ILE A 98 -10.94 5.15 13.01
N ILE A 99 -10.38 6.28 12.59
CA ILE A 99 -10.37 6.76 11.21
C ILE A 99 -8.95 7.19 10.86
N ASP A 100 -8.34 6.51 9.90
CA ASP A 100 -7.00 6.85 9.42
C ASP A 100 -7.06 7.75 8.19
N VAL A 101 -7.19 9.06 8.43
CA VAL A 101 -7.08 10.08 7.38
C VAL A 101 -5.62 10.32 7.01
N TRP A 102 -4.75 10.29 8.01
CA TRP A 102 -3.36 10.71 7.87
C TRP A 102 -2.58 9.82 6.91
N GLN A 103 -2.53 8.51 7.17
CA GLN A 103 -1.75 7.60 6.35
C GLN A 103 -2.31 7.54 4.93
N SER A 104 -3.64 7.53 4.78
CA SER A 104 -4.30 7.56 3.46
C SER A 104 -3.93 8.82 2.68
N SER A 105 -3.98 10.01 3.30
CA SER A 105 -3.60 11.27 2.64
C SER A 105 -2.14 11.28 2.21
N TYR A 106 -1.21 10.84 3.07
CA TYR A 106 0.22 10.81 2.70
C TYR A 106 0.53 9.77 1.62
N ASN A 107 -0.18 8.65 1.60
CA ASN A 107 -0.08 7.68 0.51
C ASN A 107 -0.54 8.29 -0.82
N GLY A 108 -1.66 9.03 -0.81
CA GLY A 108 -2.14 9.73 -2.00
C GLY A 108 -1.20 10.84 -2.47
N ILE A 109 -0.67 11.64 -1.55
CA ILE A 109 0.34 12.67 -1.86
C ILE A 109 1.57 12.01 -2.50
N ARG A 110 2.06 10.89 -1.95
CA ARG A 110 3.19 10.15 -2.54
C ARG A 110 2.85 9.64 -3.94
N GLN A 111 1.65 9.09 -4.14
CA GLN A 111 1.20 8.66 -5.47
C GLN A 111 1.23 9.82 -6.48
N CYS A 112 0.72 11.00 -6.08
CA CYS A 112 0.76 12.20 -6.91
C CYS A 112 2.19 12.64 -7.22
N TYR A 113 3.12 12.57 -6.26
CA TYR A 113 4.53 12.85 -6.53
C TYR A 113 5.14 11.86 -7.52
N THR A 114 4.85 10.57 -7.38
CA THR A 114 5.27 9.57 -8.39
C THR A 114 4.75 9.91 -9.77
N PHE A 115 3.51 10.39 -9.89
CA PHE A 115 2.96 10.86 -11.17
C PHE A 115 3.70 12.09 -11.72
N LEU A 116 4.02 13.07 -10.87
CA LEU A 116 4.70 14.30 -11.30
C LEU A 116 6.17 14.08 -11.68
N ASP A 117 6.81 13.08 -11.11
CA ASP A 117 8.22 12.75 -11.36
C ASP A 117 8.44 11.90 -12.63
N ASN A 118 7.37 11.39 -13.27
CA ASN A 118 7.41 10.55 -14.49
C ASN A 118 6.73 11.23 -15.68
#